data_AF-Q6NGR7-F1
#
_entry.id   AF-Q6NGR7-F1
#
_cell.length_a   1.000
_cell.length_b   1.000
_cell.length_c   1.000
_cell.angle_alpha   90.00
_cell.angle_beta   90.00
_cell.angle_gamma   90.00
#
_symmetry.space_group_name_H-M   'P 1'
#
loop_
_entity.id
_entity.type
_entity.pdbx_description
1 polymer ?
#
loop_
_entity_poly.entity_id
_entity_poly.type
_entity_poly.pdbx_seq_one_letter_code
_entity_poly.pdbx_strand_id
1 'polypeptide(L)'
;MPEFAGLESSSRLPWWPYLVIALSCCVLIWLLKTPGIFLSIILFIAIYYMIDHRPNSAEIDSLRSSVILSVEDIEDIEAQYNRFAHGSDTSSIADRTLKRPELLNTFSTVPEIESFHYLLSNSDRFIQRVRLHLNTSLNTSQLEKLLDITDQRASQLQQAWIDARRAARRYTEN
;
A
#
# COMPACT_ATOMS: atom_id res chain seq x y z
N MET A 1 -7.35 -9.47 13.09
CA MET A 1 -6.13 -9.15 12.32
C MET A 1 -5.52 -7.90 12.93
N PRO A 2 -4.58 -8.07 13.87
CA PRO A 2 -3.95 -6.99 14.63
C PRO A 2 -2.91 -6.19 13.83
N GLU A 3 -2.56 -6.61 12.60
CA GLU A 3 -1.45 -6.02 11.83
C GLU A 3 -1.64 -4.54 11.43
N PHE A 4 -2.89 -4.08 11.25
CA PHE A 4 -3.19 -2.68 10.92
C PHE A 4 -3.36 -1.77 12.16
N ALA A 5 -3.13 -2.29 13.37
CA ALA A 5 -3.20 -1.49 14.59
C ALA A 5 -2.15 -0.35 14.55
N GLY A 6 -2.60 0.89 14.71
CA GLY A 6 -1.77 2.10 14.67
C GLY A 6 -1.85 2.93 13.38
N LEU A 7 -2.69 2.54 12.40
CA LEU A 7 -2.99 3.37 11.22
C LEU A 7 -4.11 4.41 11.44
N GLU A 8 -4.40 4.77 12.69
CA GLU A 8 -5.44 5.77 13.00
C GLU A 8 -4.98 7.18 12.59
N SER A 9 -5.82 7.89 11.84
CA SER A 9 -5.54 9.25 11.34
C SER A 9 -5.60 10.28 12.48
N SER A 10 -4.51 10.46 13.23
CA SER A 10 -4.37 11.57 14.18
C SER A 10 -3.71 12.77 13.50
N SER A 11 -4.49 13.52 12.71
CA SER A 11 -4.03 14.76 12.09
C SER A 11 -4.99 15.92 12.37
N ARG A 12 -5.20 16.22 13.66
CA ARG A 12 -5.55 17.59 14.03
C ARG A 12 -4.29 18.43 13.86
N LEU A 13 -4.09 18.98 12.67
CA LEU A 13 -3.11 20.05 12.46
C LEU A 13 -3.35 21.10 13.55
N PRO A 14 -2.37 21.41 14.40
CA PRO A 14 -2.57 22.42 15.44
C PRO A 14 -2.88 23.74 14.73
N TRP A 15 -3.98 24.38 15.09
CA TRP A 15 -4.45 25.67 14.55
C TRP A 15 -3.63 26.87 15.06
N TRP A 16 -2.86 26.65 16.13
CA TRP A 16 -2.00 27.62 16.81
C TRP A 16 -0.94 28.34 15.93
N PRO A 17 -0.24 27.73 14.96
CA PRO A 17 0.74 28.44 14.13
C PRO A 17 0.07 29.47 13.20
N TYR A 18 -1.16 29.22 12.75
CA TYR A 18 -1.93 30.21 11.96
C TYR A 18 -2.28 31.45 12.81
N LEU A 19 -2.62 31.26 14.08
CA LEU A 19 -2.83 32.38 15.01
C LEU A 19 -1.56 33.20 15.25
N VAL A 20 -0.41 32.53 15.41
CA VAL A 20 0.88 33.22 15.62
C VAL A 20 1.27 34.04 14.38
N ILE A 21 1.07 33.51 13.18
CA ILE A 21 1.32 34.22 11.93
C ILE A 21 0.38 35.43 11.79
N ALA A 22 -0.91 35.25 12.05
CA ALA A 22 -1.89 36.34 12.01
C ALA A 22 -1.56 37.45 13.02
N LEU A 23 -1.18 37.08 14.24
CA LEU A 23 -0.78 38.02 15.29
C LEU A 23 0.49 38.80 14.89
N SER A 24 1.51 38.12 14.35
CA SER A 24 2.73 38.76 13.84
C SER A 24 2.45 39.74 12.71
N CYS A 25 1.56 39.39 11.76
CA CYS A 25 1.15 40.31 10.70
C CYS A 25 0.40 41.54 11.26
N CYS A 26 -0.51 41.35 12.22
CA CYS A 26 -1.21 42.46 12.87
C CYS A 26 -0.24 43.41 13.60
N VAL A 27 0.74 42.86 14.34
CA VAL A 27 1.75 43.65 15.05
C VAL A 27 2.65 44.43 14.06
N LEU A 28 3.06 43.80 12.95
CA LEU A 28 3.87 44.44 11.91
C LEU A 28 3.15 45.60 11.21
N ILE A 29 1.85 45.44 10.92
CA ILE A 29 1.02 46.49 10.31
C ILE A 29 0.80 47.65 11.29
N TRP A 30 0.58 47.34 12.58
CA TRP A 30 0.31 48.34 13.61
C TRP A 30 1.54 49.17 13.97
N LEU A 31 2.73 48.55 14.00
CA LEU A 31 3.97 49.23 14.42
C LEU A 31 4.67 50.00 13.29
N LEU A 32 4.60 49.52 12.04
CA LEU A 32 5.43 50.03 10.94
C LEU A 32 4.67 50.75 9.82
N LYS A 33 3.32 50.77 9.82
CA LYS A 33 2.48 51.49 8.84
C LYS A 33 2.73 51.00 7.38
N THR A 34 3.29 51.80 6.48
CA THR A 34 3.48 51.46 5.05
C THR A 34 4.49 50.34 4.74
N PRO A 35 5.70 50.29 5.35
CA PRO A 35 6.64 49.19 5.13
C PRO A 35 6.17 47.84 5.71
N GLY A 36 5.30 47.84 6.72
CA GLY A 36 4.75 46.60 7.31
C GLY A 36 3.88 45.80 6.34
N ILE A 37 3.16 46.49 5.44
CA ILE A 37 2.33 45.86 4.41
C ILE A 37 3.20 45.09 3.41
N PHE A 38 4.29 45.70 2.93
CA PHE A 38 5.24 45.03 2.03
C PHE A 38 5.85 43.79 2.68
N LEU A 39 6.22 43.88 3.97
CA LEU A 39 6.80 42.76 4.70
C LEU A 39 5.79 41.61 4.88
N SER A 40 4.53 41.93 5.17
CA SER A 40 3.45 40.93 5.28
C SER A 40 3.19 40.20 3.95
N ILE A 41 3.23 40.90 2.82
CA ILE A 41 3.05 40.29 1.49
C ILE A 41 4.21 39.34 1.19
N ILE A 42 5.45 39.77 1.45
CA ILE A 42 6.63 38.92 1.28
C ILE A 42 6.55 37.67 2.18
N LEU A 43 6.13 37.84 3.44
CA LEU A 43 5.96 36.73 4.37
C LEU A 43 4.89 35.74 3.90
N PHE A 44 3.77 36.25 3.39
CA PHE A 44 2.68 35.43 2.87
C PHE A 44 3.12 34.63 1.64
N ILE A 45 3.84 35.26 0.71
CA ILE A 45 4.41 34.59 -0.47
C ILE A 45 5.42 33.52 -0.02
N ALA A 46 6.31 33.83 0.93
CA ALA A 46 7.28 32.88 1.45
C ALA A 46 6.61 31.67 2.13
N ILE A 47 5.58 31.90 2.95
CA ILE A 47 4.79 30.84 3.60
C ILE A 47 4.05 30.01 2.56
N TYR A 48 3.42 30.66 1.57
CA TYR A 48 2.75 29.96 0.47
C TYR A 48 3.73 29.05 -0.26
N TYR A 49 4.90 29.57 -0.63
CA TYR A 49 5.95 28.79 -1.31
C TYR A 49 6.46 27.64 -0.44
N MET A 50 6.62 27.86 0.87
CA MET A 50 7.10 26.85 1.82
C MET A 50 6.06 25.74 2.07
N ILE A 51 4.76 26.05 1.98
CA ILE A 51 3.67 25.07 2.06
C ILE A 51 3.54 24.30 0.73
N ASP A 52 3.63 25.00 -0.40
CA ASP A 52 3.50 24.41 -1.73
C ASP A 52 4.69 23.49 -2.09
N HIS A 53 5.92 23.88 -1.71
CA HIS A 53 7.12 23.07 -1.88
C HIS A 53 7.41 22.15 -0.68
N ARG A 54 6.42 21.83 0.17
CA ARG A 54 6.65 20.87 1.26
C ARG A 54 7.08 19.53 0.65
N PRO A 55 8.32 19.04 0.87
CA PRO A 55 8.81 17.79 0.29
C PRO A 55 7.97 16.56 0.70
N ASN A 56 7.20 16.71 1.77
CA ASN A 56 6.30 15.69 2.29
C ASN A 56 5.20 15.27 1.28
N SER A 57 4.77 16.14 0.36
CA SER A 57 3.74 15.75 -0.63
C SER A 57 4.30 14.78 -1.67
N ALA A 58 5.44 15.10 -2.27
CA ALA A 58 6.10 14.26 -3.26
C ALA A 58 6.53 12.89 -2.67
N GLU A 59 7.00 12.89 -1.42
CA GLU A 59 7.35 11.66 -0.70
C GLU A 59 6.13 10.79 -0.40
N ILE A 60 5.02 11.39 0.06
CA ILE A 60 3.76 10.68 0.29
C ILE A 60 3.21 10.09 -1.02
N ASP A 61 3.25 10.84 -2.11
CA ASP A 61 2.78 10.36 -3.42
C ASP A 61 3.64 9.20 -3.96
N SER A 62 4.96 9.29 -3.76
CA SER A 62 5.91 8.23 -4.09
C SER A 62 5.62 6.96 -3.29
N LEU A 63 5.52 7.07 -1.96
CA LEU A 63 5.22 5.95 -1.08
C LEU A 63 3.85 5.32 -1.37
N ARG A 64 2.83 6.13 -1.70
CA ARG A 64 1.51 5.63 -2.10
C ARG A 64 1.62 4.80 -3.38
N SER A 65 2.41 5.27 -4.34
CA SER A 65 2.67 4.53 -5.58
C SER A 65 3.39 3.21 -5.31
N SER A 66 4.36 3.19 -4.38
CA SER A 66 5.01 1.96 -3.95
C SER A 66 4.03 0.96 -3.33
N VAL A 67 3.14 1.40 -2.44
CA VAL A 67 2.12 0.50 -1.86
C VAL A 67 1.20 -0.06 -2.95
N ILE A 68 0.82 0.75 -3.93
CA ILE A 68 -0.01 0.30 -5.05
C ILE A 68 0.72 -0.76 -5.87
N LEU A 69 2.02 -0.58 -6.15
CA LEU A 69 2.83 -1.55 -6.86
C LEU A 69 2.90 -2.89 -6.10
N SER A 70 3.10 -2.85 -4.79
CA SER A 70 3.13 -4.07 -3.96
C SER A 70 1.77 -4.76 -3.86
N VAL A 71 0.67 -4.01 -3.97
CA VAL A 71 -0.67 -4.59 -4.13
C VAL A 71 -0.82 -5.26 -5.49
N GLU A 72 -0.30 -4.64 -6.56
CA GLU A 72 -0.31 -5.21 -7.91
C GLU A 72 0.47 -6.53 -7.98
N ASP A 73 1.57 -6.65 -7.23
CA ASP A 73 2.30 -7.92 -7.11
C ASP A 73 1.44 -9.06 -6.51
N ILE A 74 0.55 -8.75 -5.57
CA ILE A 74 -0.41 -9.71 -5.00
C ILE A 74 -1.45 -10.09 -6.07
N GLU A 75 -2.00 -9.09 -6.78
CA GLU A 75 -3.00 -9.27 -7.84
C GLU A 75 -2.44 -10.09 -9.01
N ASP A 76 -1.15 -9.93 -9.35
CA ASP A 76 -0.51 -10.74 -10.39
C ASP A 76 -0.45 -12.23 -9.99
N ILE A 77 -0.20 -12.55 -8.72
CA ILE A 77 -0.21 -13.95 -8.26
C ILE A 77 -1.62 -14.53 -8.34
N GLU A 78 -2.64 -13.77 -7.96
CA GLU A 78 -4.05 -14.15 -8.13
C GLU A 78 -4.38 -14.39 -9.61
N ALA A 79 -3.92 -13.52 -10.50
CA ALA A 79 -4.11 -13.65 -11.93
C ALA A 79 -3.38 -14.88 -12.50
N GLN A 80 -2.16 -15.15 -12.05
CA GLN A 80 -1.40 -16.35 -12.43
C GLN A 80 -2.11 -17.63 -11.99
N TYR A 81 -2.62 -17.68 -10.77
CA TYR A 81 -3.40 -18.82 -10.29
C TYR A 81 -4.70 -18.97 -11.07
N ASN A 82 -5.42 -17.87 -11.30
CA ASN A 82 -6.65 -17.88 -12.07
C ASN A 82 -6.43 -18.38 -13.51
N ARG A 83 -5.35 -17.94 -14.16
CA ARG A 83 -4.94 -18.44 -15.47
C ARG A 83 -4.62 -19.93 -15.43
N PHE A 84 -3.91 -20.40 -14.41
CA PHE A 84 -3.66 -21.83 -14.23
C PHE A 84 -4.97 -22.63 -14.05
N ALA A 85 -5.89 -22.13 -13.22
CA ALA A 85 -7.11 -22.83 -12.86
C ALA A 85 -8.16 -22.82 -13.99
N HIS A 86 -8.37 -21.68 -14.62
CA HIS A 86 -9.47 -21.44 -15.57
C HIS A 86 -9.00 -21.13 -17.00
N GLY A 87 -7.69 -21.00 -17.24
CA GLY A 87 -7.14 -20.74 -18.57
C GLY A 87 -7.57 -21.79 -19.58
N SER A 88 -7.93 -21.34 -20.77
CA SER A 88 -8.32 -22.18 -21.91
C SER A 88 -7.18 -22.48 -22.87
N ASP A 89 -5.99 -21.94 -22.61
CA ASP A 89 -4.81 -22.22 -23.43
C ASP A 89 -4.26 -23.62 -23.19
N THR A 90 -3.67 -24.22 -24.23
CA THR A 90 -3.15 -25.59 -24.20
C THR A 90 -2.13 -25.80 -23.08
N SER A 91 -1.30 -24.79 -22.78
CA SER A 91 -0.35 -24.84 -21.68
C SER A 91 -1.03 -24.94 -20.32
N SER A 92 -1.99 -24.08 -20.02
CA SER A 92 -2.74 -24.10 -18.75
C SER A 92 -3.52 -25.40 -18.57
N ILE A 93 -4.16 -25.90 -19.64
CA ILE A 93 -4.85 -27.20 -19.60
C ILE A 93 -3.87 -28.33 -19.30
N ALA A 94 -2.76 -28.44 -20.05
CA ALA A 94 -1.77 -29.48 -19.81
C ALA A 94 -1.14 -29.37 -18.42
N ASP A 95 -0.95 -28.15 -17.92
CA ASP A 95 -0.36 -27.92 -16.61
C ASP A 95 -1.27 -28.38 -15.47
N ARG A 96 -2.57 -28.07 -15.55
CA ARG A 96 -3.55 -28.47 -14.53
C ARG A 96 -4.01 -29.92 -14.64
N THR A 97 -3.87 -30.58 -15.80
CA THR A 97 -4.28 -31.98 -15.96
C THR A 97 -3.12 -32.98 -15.85
N LEU A 98 -1.95 -32.65 -16.42
CA LEU A 98 -0.83 -33.59 -16.54
C LEU A 98 0.31 -33.30 -15.58
N LYS A 99 0.57 -32.03 -15.25
CA LYS A 99 1.77 -31.67 -14.46
C LYS A 99 1.48 -31.48 -12.97
N ARG A 100 0.39 -30.78 -12.65
CA ARG A 100 0.09 -30.29 -11.30
C ARG A 100 -1.42 -30.32 -10.97
N PRO A 101 -2.12 -31.45 -11.15
CA PRO A 101 -3.56 -31.53 -10.84
C PRO A 101 -3.89 -31.24 -9.38
N GLU A 102 -3.03 -31.65 -8.44
CA GLU A 102 -3.27 -31.47 -7.02
C GLU A 102 -3.32 -29.98 -6.60
N LEU A 103 -2.72 -29.07 -7.39
CA LEU A 103 -2.76 -27.63 -7.11
C LEU A 103 -4.18 -27.04 -7.25
N LEU A 104 -5.08 -27.71 -7.96
CA LEU A 104 -6.51 -27.35 -8.03
C LEU A 104 -7.29 -27.82 -6.80
N ASN A 105 -6.75 -28.76 -6.02
CA ASN A 105 -7.42 -29.28 -4.84
C ASN A 105 -7.28 -28.30 -3.68
N THR A 106 -8.33 -27.56 -3.38
CA THR A 106 -8.38 -26.62 -2.24
C THR A 106 -8.26 -27.32 -0.89
N PHE A 107 -8.60 -28.61 -0.80
CA PHE A 107 -8.49 -29.44 0.41
C PHE A 107 -7.33 -30.43 0.33
N SER A 108 -6.25 -30.06 -0.37
CA SER A 108 -5.07 -30.91 -0.47
C SER A 108 -4.48 -31.20 0.91
N THR A 109 -3.96 -32.40 1.09
CA THR A 109 -3.22 -32.79 2.31
C THR A 109 -1.75 -32.39 2.26
N VAL A 110 -1.30 -31.82 1.13
CA VAL A 110 0.06 -31.31 0.95
C VAL A 110 0.15 -29.93 1.61
N PRO A 111 0.96 -29.76 2.68
CA PRO A 111 0.98 -28.54 3.49
C PRO A 111 1.28 -27.27 2.69
N GLU A 112 2.15 -27.34 1.69
CA GLU A 112 2.49 -26.17 0.85
C GLU A 112 1.30 -25.73 -0.02
N ILE A 113 0.49 -26.67 -0.52
CA ILE A 113 -0.69 -26.39 -1.34
C ILE A 113 -1.80 -25.81 -0.46
N GLU A 114 -2.05 -26.42 0.70
CA GLU A 114 -3.02 -25.93 1.69
C GLU A 114 -2.68 -24.49 2.13
N SER A 115 -1.42 -24.23 2.49
CA SER A 115 -0.95 -22.91 2.91
C SER A 115 -1.14 -21.85 1.83
N PHE A 116 -0.85 -22.18 0.57
CA PHE A 116 -1.08 -21.28 -0.56
C PHE A 116 -2.57 -20.93 -0.70
N HIS A 117 -3.48 -21.91 -0.69
CA HIS A 117 -4.92 -21.65 -0.78
C HIS A 117 -5.44 -20.82 0.40
N TYR A 118 -4.93 -21.07 1.61
CA TYR A 118 -5.25 -20.26 2.78
C TYR A 118 -4.80 -18.80 2.61
N LEU A 119 -3.58 -18.56 2.12
CA LEU A 119 -3.08 -17.21 1.90
C LEU A 119 -3.87 -16.51 0.79
N LEU A 120 -4.10 -17.20 -0.33
CA LEU A 120 -4.82 -16.72 -1.50
C LEU A 120 -6.27 -16.31 -1.14
N SER A 121 -7.01 -17.15 -0.41
CA SER A 121 -8.40 -16.85 -0.01
C SER A 121 -8.53 -15.60 0.89
N ASN A 122 -7.44 -15.18 1.51
CA ASN A 122 -7.40 -13.99 2.37
C ASN A 122 -6.86 -12.74 1.67
N SER A 123 -6.30 -12.87 0.45
CA SER A 123 -5.65 -11.79 -0.29
C SER A 123 -6.63 -10.71 -0.75
N ASP A 124 -7.79 -11.08 -1.31
CA ASP A 124 -8.86 -10.15 -1.68
C ASP A 124 -9.21 -9.15 -0.56
N ARG A 125 -9.44 -9.70 0.65
CA ARG A 125 -9.81 -8.91 1.82
C ARG A 125 -8.67 -8.01 2.27
N PHE A 126 -7.43 -8.47 2.15
CA PHE A 126 -6.25 -7.69 2.45
C PHE A 126 -6.11 -6.50 1.48
N ILE A 127 -6.19 -6.76 0.17
CA ILE A 127 -6.12 -5.74 -0.89
C ILE A 127 -7.18 -4.65 -0.67
N GLN A 128 -8.44 -5.06 -0.43
CA GLN A 128 -9.53 -4.11 -0.18
C GLN A 128 -9.22 -3.18 1.01
N ARG A 129 -8.66 -3.72 2.10
CA ARG A 129 -8.30 -2.91 3.27
C ARG A 129 -7.13 -1.98 3.01
N VAL A 130 -6.09 -2.42 2.31
CA VAL A 130 -4.98 -1.55 1.91
C VAL A 130 -5.50 -0.39 1.08
N ARG A 131 -6.35 -0.66 0.07
CA ARG A 131 -6.97 0.39 -0.76
C ARG A 131 -7.83 1.36 0.07
N LEU A 132 -8.57 0.86 1.07
CA LEU A 132 -9.32 1.73 2.01
C LEU A 132 -8.39 2.64 2.82
N HIS A 133 -7.27 2.12 3.34
CA HIS A 133 -6.29 2.93 4.06
C HIS A 133 -5.62 3.96 3.15
N LEU A 134 -5.30 3.61 1.90
CA LEU A 134 -4.74 4.53 0.93
C LEU A 134 -5.68 5.70 0.62
N ASN A 135 -7.01 5.53 0.72
CA ASN A 135 -7.98 6.62 0.52
C ASN A 135 -8.05 7.61 1.71
N THR A 136 -7.41 7.30 2.83
CA THR A 136 -7.35 8.19 4.00
C THR A 136 -6.09 9.08 3.97
N SER A 137 -6.09 10.17 4.75
CA SER A 137 -4.93 11.05 4.89
C SER A 137 -3.89 10.46 5.86
N LEU A 138 -3.06 9.55 5.34
CA LEU A 138 -1.94 8.95 6.06
C LEU A 138 -0.73 9.89 6.09
N ASN A 139 0.02 9.88 7.19
CA ASN A 139 1.34 10.50 7.24
C ASN A 139 2.41 9.56 6.65
N THR A 140 3.62 10.09 6.38
CA THR A 140 4.75 9.36 5.80
C THR A 140 5.05 8.04 6.54
N SER A 141 5.19 8.09 7.87
CA SER A 141 5.50 6.90 8.69
C SER A 141 4.39 5.84 8.67
N GLN A 142 3.12 6.26 8.62
CA GLN A 142 1.99 5.34 8.47
C GLN A 142 1.98 4.66 7.10
N LEU A 143 2.37 5.39 6.08
CA LEU A 143 2.44 4.88 4.71
C LEU A 143 3.64 3.94 4.51
N GLU A 144 4.79 4.23 5.12
CA GLU A 144 5.93 3.31 5.21
C GLU A 144 5.54 2.00 5.91
N LYS A 145 4.83 2.09 7.04
CA LYS A 145 4.33 0.89 7.74
C LYS A 145 3.35 0.10 6.87
N LEU A 146 2.47 0.79 6.15
CA LEU A 146 1.54 0.15 5.23
C LEU A 146 2.28 -0.55 4.08
N LEU A 147 3.33 0.08 3.56
CA LEU A 147 4.20 -0.50 2.53
C LEU A 147 4.88 -1.77 3.05
N ASP A 148 5.55 -1.73 4.20
CA ASP A 148 6.23 -2.88 4.79
C ASP A 148 5.30 -4.08 4.99
N ILE A 149 4.09 -3.84 5.52
CA ILE A 149 3.07 -4.89 5.68
C ILE A 149 2.64 -5.45 4.31
N THR A 150 2.49 -4.60 3.30
CA THR A 150 2.07 -5.01 1.95
C THR A 150 3.17 -5.80 1.25
N ASP A 151 4.41 -5.36 1.33
CA ASP A 151 5.59 -6.05 0.79
C ASP A 151 5.77 -7.42 1.44
N GLN A 152 5.65 -7.49 2.77
CA GLN A 152 5.73 -8.75 3.49
C GLN A 152 4.62 -9.71 3.03
N ARG A 153 3.41 -9.20 2.80
CA ARG A 153 2.29 -10.02 2.35
C ARG A 153 2.49 -10.51 0.91
N ALA A 154 2.95 -9.65 0.02
CA ALA A 154 3.27 -9.99 -1.37
C ALA A 154 4.34 -11.08 -1.42
N SER A 155 5.44 -10.90 -0.68
CA SER A 155 6.53 -11.88 -0.60
C SER A 155 6.07 -13.24 -0.04
N GLN A 156 5.26 -13.23 1.03
CA GLN A 156 4.70 -14.47 1.61
C GLN A 156 3.84 -15.23 0.60
N LEU A 157 2.95 -14.53 -0.11
CA LEU A 157 2.08 -15.15 -1.10
C LEU A 157 2.89 -15.66 -2.30
N GLN A 158 3.88 -14.91 -2.77
CA GLN A 158 4.75 -15.30 -3.87
C GLN A 158 5.54 -16.57 -3.53
N GLN A 159 6.11 -16.63 -2.33
CA GLN A 159 6.85 -17.79 -1.87
C GLN A 159 5.93 -19.02 -1.77
N ALA A 160 4.74 -18.85 -1.17
CA ALA A 160 3.75 -19.92 -1.08
C ALA A 160 3.31 -20.44 -2.46
N TRP A 161 3.16 -19.55 -3.46
CA TRP A 161 2.84 -19.94 -4.82
C TRP A 161 3.94 -20.81 -5.45
N ILE A 162 5.20 -20.42 -5.31
CA ILE A 162 6.35 -21.18 -5.82
C ILE A 162 6.43 -22.56 -5.16
N ASP A 163 6.29 -22.61 -3.84
CA ASP A 163 6.40 -23.83 -3.05
C ASP A 163 5.24 -24.78 -3.34
N ALA A 164 4.00 -24.28 -3.45
CA ALA A 164 2.83 -25.07 -3.83
C ALA A 164 2.99 -25.69 -5.23
N ARG A 165 3.51 -24.93 -6.21
CA ARG A 165 3.77 -25.46 -7.57
C ARG A 165 4.83 -26.56 -7.57
N ARG A 166 5.89 -26.39 -6.76
CA ARG A 166 6.96 -27.39 -6.62
C ARG A 166 6.41 -28.65 -5.95
N ALA A 167 5.65 -28.49 -4.87
CA ALA A 167 5.04 -29.59 -4.13
C ALA A 167 4.03 -30.36 -4.99
N ALA A 168 3.16 -29.67 -5.73
CA ALA A 168 2.21 -30.29 -6.65
C ALA A 168 2.90 -31.13 -7.72
N ARG A 169 4.05 -30.67 -8.24
CA ARG A 169 4.82 -31.46 -9.22
C ARG A 169 5.39 -32.73 -8.59
N ARG A 170 6.00 -32.62 -7.40
CA ARG A 170 6.53 -33.79 -6.66
C ARG A 170 5.44 -34.80 -6.35
N TYR A 171 4.23 -34.33 -6.05
CA TYR A 171 3.08 -35.19 -5.77
C TYR A 171 2.61 -35.96 -7.02
N THR A 172 2.64 -35.34 -8.20
CA THR A 172 2.30 -36.02 -9.47
C THR A 172 3.34 -37.05 -9.91
N GLU A 173 4.61 -36.85 -9.54
CA GLU A 173 5.73 -37.74 -9.92
C GLU A 173 5.84 -38.98 -9.03
N ASN A 174 5.20 -38.98 -7.85
CA ASN A 174 5.12 -40.10 -6.92
C ASN A 174 3.87 -40.96 -7.16
#